data_AF-A0A2I0T597-F1
#
_entry.id   AF-A0A2I0T597-F1
#
_cell.length_a   1.000
_cell.length_b   1.000
_cell.length_c   1.000
_cell.angle_alpha   90.00
_cell.angle_beta   90.00
_cell.angle_gamma   90.00
#
_symmetry.space_group_name_H-M   'P 1'
#
loop_
_entity.id
_entity.type
_entity.pdbx_description
1 polymer ?
#
loop_
_entity_poly.entity_id
_entity_poly.type
_entity_poly.pdbx_seq_one_letter_code
_entity_poly.pdbx_strand_id
1 'polypeptide(L)'
;MSLLLAMFEGLADPDKNCSRAATVMINSLLKERGAVLQEKVPDIMSIIHSKLEEVDEEHIRKAAQQTVYILAAQHKSVVVSSLLGSPLPFDSHTCTMWRSLATEPTLTSQILEQLLEKVNGDVPYKESKSFPLLGSGSERVATPLPLAPELSVLVKLFPL
;
A
#
# COMPACT_ATOMS: atom_id res chain seq x y z
N MET A 1 -8.39 13.23 13.87
CA MET A 1 -7.72 13.55 12.59
C MET A 1 -6.93 14.85 12.65
N SER A 2 -7.49 15.95 13.19
CA SER A 2 -6.85 17.28 13.17
C SER A 2 -5.43 17.35 13.76
N LEU A 3 -5.15 16.66 14.88
CA LEU A 3 -3.79 16.62 15.45
C LEU A 3 -2.79 15.92 14.52
N LEU A 4 -3.19 14.79 13.92
CA LEU A 4 -2.31 14.01 13.06
C LEU A 4 -1.95 14.80 11.79
N LEU A 5 -2.92 15.52 11.22
CA LEU A 5 -2.70 16.43 10.09
C LEU A 5 -1.70 17.53 10.43
N ALA A 6 -1.86 18.18 11.60
CA ALA A 6 -0.92 19.21 12.05
C ALA A 6 0.51 18.66 12.21
N MET A 7 0.67 17.40 12.65
CA MET A 7 2.00 16.78 12.70
C MET A 7 2.55 16.48 11.29
N PHE A 8 1.71 16.06 10.34
CA PHE A 8 2.12 15.87 8.95
C PHE A 8 2.53 17.19 8.27
N GLU A 9 1.89 18.31 8.61
CA GLU A 9 2.34 19.64 8.19
C GLU A 9 3.70 19.99 8.77
N GLY A 10 3.93 19.68 10.05
CA GLY A 10 5.20 19.88 10.74
C GLY A 10 6.36 19.05 10.18
N LEU A 11 6.10 18.05 9.31
CA LEU A 11 7.18 17.37 8.58
C LEU A 11 7.89 18.31 7.62
N ALA A 12 7.19 19.28 7.02
CA ALA A 12 7.78 20.27 6.10
C ALA A 12 8.44 21.46 6.83
N ASP A 13 8.59 21.39 8.16
CA ASP A 13 9.21 22.45 8.94
C ASP A 13 10.72 22.56 8.59
N PRO A 14 11.24 23.78 8.30
CA PRO A 14 12.65 23.96 7.99
C PRO A 14 13.58 23.60 9.17
N ASP A 15 13.08 23.63 10.40
CA ASP A 15 13.81 23.13 11.57
C ASP A 15 13.75 21.60 11.64
N LYS A 16 14.93 20.98 11.49
CA LYS A 16 15.09 19.51 11.51
C LYS A 16 14.67 18.88 12.84
N ASN A 17 14.75 19.60 13.96
CA ASN A 17 14.27 19.09 15.24
C ASN A 17 12.75 19.10 15.30
N CYS A 18 12.09 20.13 14.77
CA CYS A 18 10.64 20.20 14.63
C CYS A 18 10.12 19.06 13.74
N SER A 19 10.67 18.89 12.54
CA SER A 19 10.29 17.79 11.62
C SER A 19 10.52 16.41 12.24
N ARG A 20 11.64 16.22 12.97
CA ARG A 20 11.92 14.97 13.68
C ARG A 20 10.96 14.73 14.85
N ALA A 21 10.62 15.77 15.62
CA ALA A 21 9.64 15.68 16.69
C ALA A 21 8.26 15.32 16.12
N ALA A 22 7.84 15.95 15.02
CA ALA A 22 6.62 15.63 14.30
C ALA A 22 6.60 14.16 13.86
N THR A 23 7.69 13.65 13.27
CA THR A 23 7.84 12.24 12.89
C THR A 23 7.67 11.30 14.09
N VAL A 24 8.31 11.60 15.22
CA VAL A 24 8.18 10.80 16.45
C VAL A 24 6.74 10.81 16.95
N MET A 25 6.09 11.98 16.97
CA MET A 25 4.70 12.13 17.41
C MET A 25 3.73 11.36 16.51
N ILE A 26 3.89 11.43 15.18
CA ILE A 26 3.11 10.64 14.22
C ILE A 26 3.25 9.15 14.53
N ASN A 27 4.49 8.67 14.60
CA ASN A 27 4.77 7.24 14.82
C ASN A 27 4.23 6.74 16.16
N SER A 28 4.35 7.53 17.23
CA SER A 28 3.81 7.19 18.55
C SER A 28 2.28 7.16 18.55
N LEU A 29 1.62 8.17 17.94
CA LEU A 29 0.16 8.21 17.85
C LEU A 29 -0.40 7.03 17.07
N LEU A 30 0.24 6.64 15.96
CA LEU A 30 -0.17 5.48 15.18
C LEU A 30 0.03 4.18 15.98
N LYS A 31 1.14 4.05 16.72
CA LYS A 31 1.38 2.88 17.58
C LYS A 31 0.33 2.74 18.68
N GLU A 32 0.03 3.83 19.38
CA GLU A 32 -0.88 3.82 20.54
C GLU A 32 -2.36 3.77 20.15
N ARG A 33 -2.74 4.47 19.08
CA ARG A 33 -4.15 4.64 18.67
C ARG A 33 -4.50 3.93 17.36
N GLY A 34 -3.65 3.02 16.91
CA GLY A 34 -3.78 2.31 15.64
C GLY A 34 -5.16 1.72 15.40
N ALA A 35 -5.76 1.06 16.40
CA ALA A 35 -7.08 0.45 16.27
C ALA A 35 -8.19 1.48 15.92
N VAL A 36 -8.14 2.67 16.54
CA VAL A 36 -9.12 3.75 16.28
C VAL A 36 -8.87 4.41 14.93
N LEU A 37 -7.63 4.34 14.43
CA LEU A 37 -7.23 4.94 13.16
C LEU A 37 -7.35 3.99 11.96
N GLN A 38 -7.83 2.75 12.16
CA GLN A 38 -7.95 1.76 11.09
C GLN A 38 -8.78 2.27 9.90
N GLU A 39 -9.95 2.87 10.16
CA GLU A 39 -10.81 3.44 9.13
C GLU A 39 -10.19 4.66 8.42
N LYS A 40 -9.15 5.25 9.03
CA LYS A 40 -8.42 6.41 8.52
C LYS A 40 -7.11 6.04 7.85
N VAL A 41 -6.75 4.77 7.81
CA VAL A 41 -5.52 4.30 7.14
C VAL A 41 -5.45 4.77 5.68
N PRO A 42 -6.52 4.66 4.85
CA PRO A 42 -6.45 5.14 3.47
C PRO A 42 -6.19 6.66 3.37
N ASP A 43 -6.85 7.45 4.22
CA ASP A 43 -6.64 8.90 4.29
C ASP A 43 -5.18 9.22 4.67
N ILE A 44 -4.63 8.52 5.67
CA ILE A 44 -3.24 8.70 6.13
C ILE A 44 -2.25 8.31 5.02
N MET A 45 -2.50 7.23 4.30
CA MET A 45 -1.67 6.81 3.17
C MET A 45 -1.64 7.87 2.05
N SER A 46 -2.78 8.50 1.76
CA SER A 46 -2.87 9.61 0.80
C SER A 46 -2.10 10.84 1.27
N ILE A 47 -2.16 11.18 2.57
CA ILE A 47 -1.39 12.30 3.13
C ILE A 47 0.11 12.04 3.03
N ILE A 48 0.57 10.83 3.33
CA ILE A 48 1.98 10.44 3.21
C ILE A 48 2.44 10.55 1.76
N HIS A 49 1.64 10.05 0.82
CA HIS A 49 1.94 10.13 -0.61
C HIS A 49 2.05 11.59 -1.08
N SER A 50 1.09 12.45 -0.70
CA SER A 50 1.15 13.89 -1.00
C SER A 50 2.37 14.58 -0.37
N LYS A 51 2.78 14.20 0.85
CA LYS A 51 3.98 14.77 1.48
C LYS A 51 5.28 14.33 0.81
N LEU A 52 5.32 13.11 0.28
CA LEU A 52 6.44 12.62 -0.52
C LEU A 52 6.54 13.36 -1.86
N GLU A 53 5.41 13.77 -2.44
CA GLU A 53 5.38 14.58 -3.67
C GLU A 53 5.78 16.05 -3.41
N GLU A 54 5.37 16.62 -2.28
CA GLU A 54 5.61 18.02 -1.93
C GLU A 54 7.06 18.29 -1.51
N VAL A 55 7.68 17.34 -0.80
CA VAL A 55 9.00 17.54 -0.17
C VAL A 55 9.97 16.42 -0.58
N ASP A 56 10.87 16.73 -1.50
CA ASP A 56 11.95 15.83 -1.92
C ASP A 56 13.15 15.89 -0.96
N GLU A 57 12.93 15.47 0.28
CA GLU A 57 13.98 15.35 1.29
C GLU A 57 14.12 13.92 1.82
N GLU A 58 15.37 13.46 1.97
CA GLU A 58 15.66 12.10 2.42
C GLU A 58 15.06 11.80 3.80
N HIS A 59 15.03 12.79 4.68
CA HIS A 59 14.51 12.62 6.03
C HIS A 59 12.99 12.41 6.05
N ILE A 60 12.25 13.09 5.17
CA ILE A 60 10.81 12.90 4.95
C ILE A 60 10.54 11.53 4.38
N ARG A 61 11.35 11.11 3.40
CA ARG A 61 11.24 9.78 2.82
C ARG A 61 11.39 8.68 3.87
N LYS A 62 12.37 8.81 4.78
CA LYS A 62 12.55 7.87 5.90
C LYS A 62 11.39 7.91 6.88
N ALA A 63 10.90 9.10 7.22
CA ALA A 63 9.74 9.27 8.10
C ALA A 63 8.48 8.62 7.52
N ALA A 64 8.21 8.85 6.23
CA ALA A 64 7.11 8.23 5.48
C ALA A 64 7.23 6.71 5.45
N GLN A 65 8.41 6.16 5.13
CA GLN A 65 8.63 4.71 5.14
C GLN A 65 8.37 4.10 6.52
N GLN A 66 8.88 4.72 7.58
CA GLN A 66 8.65 4.25 8.94
C GLN A 66 7.16 4.30 9.34
N THR A 67 6.47 5.36 8.92
CA THR A 67 5.02 5.55 9.15
C THR A 67 4.22 4.45 8.46
N VAL A 68 4.48 4.19 7.18
CA VAL A 68 3.81 3.13 6.41
C VAL A 68 4.09 1.75 6.99
N TYR A 69 5.32 1.49 7.42
CA TYR A 69 5.68 0.24 8.10
C TYR A 69 4.85 0.03 9.39
N ILE A 70 4.70 1.06 10.22
CA ILE A 70 3.89 0.97 11.46
C ILE A 70 2.43 0.66 11.13
N LEU A 71 1.87 1.35 10.13
CA LEU A 71 0.50 1.10 9.68
C LEU A 71 0.34 -0.33 9.17
N ALA A 72 1.31 -0.84 8.40
CA ALA A 72 1.28 -2.19 7.88
C ALA A 72 1.41 -3.23 8.99
N ALA A 73 2.28 -3.02 9.98
CA ALA A 73 2.44 -3.95 11.09
C ALA A 73 1.12 -4.19 11.84
N GLN A 74 0.28 -3.16 11.94
CA GLN A 74 -1.03 -3.22 12.61
C GLN A 74 -2.19 -3.60 11.68
N HIS A 75 -2.21 -3.05 10.46
CA HIS A 75 -3.36 -3.07 9.55
C HIS A 75 -2.99 -3.51 8.12
N LYS A 76 -2.23 -4.60 8.01
CA LYS A 76 -1.70 -5.17 6.75
C LYS A 76 -2.68 -5.13 5.57
N SER A 77 -3.86 -5.71 5.76
CA SER A 77 -4.87 -5.86 4.70
C SER A 77 -5.36 -4.52 4.16
N VAL A 78 -5.55 -3.52 5.03
CA VAL A 78 -6.00 -2.18 4.63
C VAL A 78 -4.89 -1.46 3.86
N VAL A 79 -3.65 -1.49 4.37
CA VAL A 79 -2.49 -0.86 3.72
C VAL A 79 -2.24 -1.43 2.33
N VAL A 80 -2.26 -2.76 2.19
CA VAL A 80 -2.10 -3.44 0.89
C VAL A 80 -3.24 -3.07 -0.05
N SER A 81 -4.48 -3.04 0.43
CA SER A 81 -5.63 -2.66 -0.40
C SER A 81 -5.55 -1.20 -0.86
N SER A 82 -5.10 -0.28 0.00
CA SER A 82 -4.89 1.12 -0.36
C SER A 82 -3.80 1.27 -1.43
N LEU A 83 -2.68 0.56 -1.31
CA LEU A 83 -1.60 0.63 -2.30
C LEU A 83 -1.95 -0.02 -3.64
N LEU A 84 -2.74 -1.10 -3.63
CA LEU A 84 -3.25 -1.72 -4.86
C LEU A 84 -4.32 -0.86 -5.56
N GLY A 85 -5.02 -0.01 -4.82
CA GLY A 85 -5.98 0.95 -5.35
C GLY A 85 -5.34 2.16 -6.05
N SER A 86 -4.02 2.35 -5.93
CA SER A 86 -3.29 3.42 -6.62
C SER A 86 -3.31 3.22 -8.14
N PRO A 87 -3.36 4.32 -8.93
CA PRO A 87 -3.39 4.23 -10.39
C PRO A 87 -2.11 3.57 -10.93
N LEU A 88 -2.28 2.69 -11.93
CA LEU A 88 -1.17 2.06 -12.64
C LEU A 88 -0.79 2.90 -13.88
N PRO A 89 0.51 3.07 -14.20
CA PRO A 89 1.68 2.53 -13.50
C PRO A 89 1.99 3.26 -12.18
N PHE A 90 2.49 2.52 -11.18
CA PHE A 90 2.88 3.10 -9.90
C PHE A 90 3.97 4.16 -10.06
N ASP A 91 3.81 5.28 -9.36
CA ASP A 91 4.80 6.34 -9.29
C ASP A 91 5.95 6.00 -8.31
N SER A 92 6.99 6.84 -8.32
CA SER A 92 8.17 6.66 -7.45
C SER A 92 7.80 6.66 -5.95
N HIS A 93 6.81 7.46 -5.56
CA HIS A 93 6.38 7.58 -4.17
C HIS A 93 5.61 6.34 -3.71
N THR A 94 4.66 5.83 -4.52
CA THR A 94 3.98 4.56 -4.25
C THR A 94 4.97 3.40 -4.20
N CYS A 95 5.98 3.37 -5.08
CA CYS A 95 7.06 2.39 -5.02
C CYS A 95 7.91 2.52 -3.74
N THR A 96 8.07 3.73 -3.20
CA THR A 96 8.77 3.96 -1.93
C THR A 96 7.96 3.42 -0.74
N MET A 97 6.64 3.59 -0.78
CA MET A 97 5.73 3.03 0.23
C MET A 97 5.73 1.50 0.18
N TRP A 98 5.68 0.89 -1.00
CA TRP A 98 5.84 -0.57 -1.15
C TRP A 98 7.18 -1.08 -0.59
N ARG A 99 8.29 -0.34 -0.83
CA ARG A 99 9.60 -0.71 -0.26
C ARG A 99 9.63 -0.69 1.27
N SER A 100 8.81 0.13 1.93
CA SER A 100 8.73 0.11 3.39
C SER A 100 8.15 -1.21 3.94
N LEU A 101 7.29 -1.86 3.15
CA LEU A 101 6.70 -3.16 3.48
C LEU A 101 7.73 -4.28 3.33
N ALA A 102 8.67 -4.10 2.41
CA ALA A 102 9.78 -5.02 2.14
C ALA A 102 10.89 -5.01 3.22
N THR A 103 10.78 -4.17 4.25
CA THR A 103 11.86 -3.96 5.22
C THR A 103 12.01 -5.12 6.19
N GLU A 104 10.92 -5.80 6.54
CA GLU A 104 10.93 -6.93 7.48
C GLU A 104 10.46 -8.22 6.79
N PRO A 105 11.27 -9.29 6.75
CA PRO A 105 10.98 -10.49 5.96
C PRO A 105 9.68 -11.19 6.39
N THR A 106 9.33 -11.14 7.67
CA THR A 106 8.08 -11.72 8.20
C THR A 106 6.84 -10.96 7.75
N LEU A 107 6.93 -9.63 7.68
CA LEU A 107 5.86 -8.76 7.18
C LEU A 107 5.73 -8.92 5.66
N THR A 108 6.86 -8.98 4.96
CA THR A 108 6.93 -9.22 3.51
C THR A 108 6.26 -10.54 3.12
N SER A 109 6.57 -11.66 3.79
CA SER A 109 5.94 -12.96 3.49
C SER A 109 4.42 -12.89 3.61
N GLN A 110 3.92 -12.30 4.70
CA GLN A 110 2.48 -12.16 4.93
C GLN A 110 1.80 -11.27 3.89
N ILE A 111 2.46 -10.21 3.45
CA ILE A 111 1.94 -9.32 2.40
C ILE A 111 1.94 -10.03 1.04
N LEU A 112 3.02 -10.77 0.72
CA LEU A 112 3.10 -11.57 -0.50
C LEU A 112 2.04 -12.67 -0.52
N GLU A 113 1.80 -13.36 0.60
CA GLU A 113 0.71 -14.33 0.73
C GLU A 113 -0.65 -13.68 0.48
N GLN A 114 -0.94 -12.52 1.09
CA GLN A 114 -2.19 -11.79 0.84
C GLN A 114 -2.32 -11.31 -0.62
N LEU A 115 -1.21 -10.90 -1.25
CA LEU A 115 -1.19 -10.53 -2.65
C LEU A 115 -1.46 -11.74 -3.55
N LEU A 116 -0.82 -12.88 -3.28
CA LEU A 116 -1.02 -14.14 -3.99
C LEU A 116 -2.46 -14.64 -3.82
N GLU A 117 -3.04 -14.55 -2.63
CA GLU A 117 -4.45 -14.90 -2.40
C GLU A 117 -5.40 -14.03 -3.22
N LYS A 118 -5.19 -12.70 -3.25
CA LYS A 118 -6.00 -11.79 -4.07
C LYS A 118 -5.85 -12.07 -5.56
N VAL A 119 -4.62 -12.22 -6.05
CA VAL A 119 -4.34 -12.53 -7.46
C VAL A 119 -4.90 -13.89 -7.85
N ASN A 120 -4.79 -14.91 -6.98
CA ASN A 120 -5.31 -16.26 -7.24
C ASN A 120 -6.84 -16.31 -7.14
N GLY A 121 -7.44 -15.47 -6.29
CA GLY A 121 -8.88 -15.25 -6.24
C GLY A 121 -9.44 -14.51 -7.46
N ASP A 122 -8.62 -13.65 -8.09
CA ASP A 122 -8.91 -12.93 -9.33
C ASP A 122 -8.58 -13.74 -10.61
N VAL A 123 -8.15 -15.01 -10.50
CA VAL A 123 -8.02 -15.88 -11.67
C VAL A 123 -9.43 -16.17 -12.21
N PRO A 124 -9.73 -15.83 -13.47
CA PRO A 124 -11.01 -16.15 -14.09
C PRO A 124 -11.02 -17.61 -14.51
N TYR A 125 -10.97 -18.52 -13.55
CA TYR A 125 -11.29 -19.92 -13.79
C TYR A 125 -11.85 -20.57 -12.53
N LYS A 126 -13.13 -20.28 -12.25
CA LYS A 126 -13.98 -21.31 -11.69
C LYS A 126 -14.36 -22.24 -12.83
N GLU A 127 -13.77 -23.42 -12.87
CA GLU A 127 -14.37 -24.54 -13.58
C GLU A 127 -15.69 -24.87 -12.89
N SER A 128 -16.77 -24.20 -13.29
CA SER A 128 -18.10 -24.75 -13.05
C SER A 128 -18.11 -26.05 -13.84
N LYS A 129 -18.12 -27.19 -13.14
CA LYS A 129 -18.53 -28.48 -13.71
C LYS A 129 -19.97 -28.33 -14.21
N SER A 130 -20.10 -27.80 -15.41
CA SER A 130 -21.32 -27.83 -16.20
C SER A 130 -21.40 -29.26 -16.73
N PHE A 131 -22.29 -30.02 -16.11
CA PHE A 131 -22.74 -31.31 -16.60
C PHE A 131 -23.03 -31.25 -18.12
N PRO A 132 -22.75 -32.32 -18.88
CA PRO A 132 -22.70 -32.24 -20.32
C PRO A 132 -24.12 -32.32 -20.90
N LEU A 133 -24.68 -31.20 -21.35
CA LEU A 133 -25.80 -31.22 -22.30
C LEU A 133 -25.70 -30.05 -23.29
N LEU A 134 -25.34 -30.42 -24.52
CA LEU A 134 -25.94 -29.98 -25.77
C LEU A 134 -26.02 -28.46 -26.08
N GLY A 135 -25.27 -28.06 -27.11
CA GLY A 135 -25.77 -27.09 -28.09
C GLY A 135 -25.11 -25.71 -28.09
N SER A 136 -24.29 -25.49 -29.12
CA SER A 136 -24.28 -24.32 -30.02
C SER A 136 -24.40 -22.91 -29.41
N GLY A 137 -23.31 -22.14 -29.51
CA GLY A 137 -23.34 -20.67 -29.37
C GLY A 137 -22.05 -20.09 -28.81
N SER A 138 -21.01 -19.98 -29.67
CA SER A 138 -19.79 -19.25 -29.34
C SER A 138 -20.10 -17.76 -29.31
N GLU A 139 -20.24 -17.18 -28.11
CA GLU A 139 -20.35 -15.73 -27.94
C GLU A 139 -19.06 -15.23 -27.28
N ARG A 140 -18.17 -14.69 -28.11
CA ARG A 140 -16.91 -14.06 -27.68
C ARG A 140 -17.23 -12.66 -27.16
N VAL A 141 -17.24 -12.49 -25.85
CA VAL A 141 -17.23 -11.17 -25.20
C VAL A 141 -15.78 -10.72 -25.03
N ALA A 142 -15.49 -9.50 -25.45
CA ALA A 142 -14.18 -8.86 -25.39
C ALA A 142 -14.14 -7.80 -24.28
N THR A 143 -13.33 -7.98 -23.22
CA THR A 143 -12.66 -6.95 -22.37
C THR A 143 -12.12 -7.56 -21.06
N PRO A 144 -11.22 -6.90 -20.29
CA PRO A 144 -10.06 -6.08 -20.65
C PRO A 144 -8.72 -6.69 -20.14
N LEU A 145 -7.64 -6.00 -20.47
CA LEU A 145 -6.20 -6.24 -20.23
C LEU A 145 -5.78 -7.15 -19.03
N PRO A 146 -4.84 -8.09 -19.22
CA PRO A 146 -4.30 -8.87 -18.12
C PRO A 146 -3.34 -8.03 -17.27
N LEU A 147 -3.61 -7.98 -15.96
CA LEU A 147 -2.80 -7.37 -14.87
C LEU A 147 -1.42 -8.05 -14.66
N ALA A 148 -0.94 -8.77 -15.66
CA ALA A 148 0.28 -9.57 -15.62
C ALA A 148 1.60 -8.77 -15.67
N PRO A 149 1.73 -7.66 -16.43
CA PRO A 149 2.98 -6.93 -16.47
C PRO A 149 3.23 -6.13 -15.18
N GLU A 150 2.20 -5.75 -14.42
CA GLU A 150 2.37 -4.94 -13.21
C GLU A 150 2.90 -5.74 -12.01
N LEU A 151 2.58 -7.04 -11.93
CA LEU A 151 3.13 -7.95 -10.91
C LEU A 151 4.65 -8.14 -11.04
N SER A 152 5.21 -8.04 -12.26
CA SER A 152 6.67 -8.09 -12.45
C SER A 152 7.41 -6.91 -11.80
N VAL A 153 6.76 -5.75 -11.64
CA VAL A 153 7.34 -4.61 -10.95
C VAL A 153 7.33 -4.83 -9.44
N LEU A 154 6.23 -5.37 -8.91
CA LEU A 154 6.11 -5.72 -7.49
C LEU A 154 7.13 -6.78 -7.07
N VAL A 155 7.31 -7.85 -7.86
CA VAL A 155 8.32 -8.90 -7.58
C VAL A 155 9.75 -8.36 -7.63
N LYS A 156 10.04 -7.34 -8.46
CA LYS A 156 11.35 -6.66 -8.48
C LYS A 156 11.59 -5.71 -7.30
N LEU A 157 10.56 -5.33 -6.54
CA LEU A 157 10.68 -4.45 -5.37
C LEU A 157 10.99 -5.20 -4.07
N PHE A 158 10.83 -6.53 -4.04
CA PHE A 158 11.17 -7.37 -2.89
C PHE A 158 12.46 -8.16 -3.21
N PRO A 159 13.59 -7.86 -2.55
CA PRO A 159 14.77 -8.71 -2.67
C PRO A 159 14.49 -10.02 -1.91
N LEU A 160 14.49 -11.14 -2.65
CA LEU A 160 14.65 -12.48 -2.07
C LEU A 160 16.09 -12.66 -1.59
#